data_AF-A0A5N4CWR0-F1
#
_entry.id   AF-A0A5N4CWR0-F1
#
_cell.length_a   1.000
_cell.length_b   1.000
_cell.length_c   1.000
_cell.angle_alpha   90.00
_cell.angle_beta   90.00
_cell.angle_gamma   90.00
#
_symmetry.space_group_name_H-M   'P 1'
#
loop_
_entity.id
_entity.type
_entity.pdbx_description
1 polymer ?
#
loop_
_entity_poly.entity_id
_entity_poly.type
_entity_poly.pdbx_seq_one_letter_code
_entity_poly.pdbx_strand_id
1 'polypeptide(L)'
;MLPAATASLLGPLLTAWVLLPFAQGQTPNYTRPVFLCGGSVTGESGYLASEGFPNHYPPNKECIWTVTVISLTFGKFDLEPDSYCRYDSVSVFNGAVSDDAKRLGKFCGDTAPGPISSEGNELLVQFVSDLSVTADGFSASYRTLPRGATEEGPARSPGEDSRSSPPLLSPGPKPGAGTKVKPEPLPEEKLKALPKAEAAPVGPGAASVPCPKQCRRKGTLQSNFCNSNLVVTATVKSMVRGPGEGLMVTVSLIGVYKTGGLDLPSPPTDTSLKFYVPCKHCPHMKKGASYLLMSQVEENRGLILPPENFVVPYRPNQDQILTNLSKRRCASQPVQAAGSQV
;
A
#
# COMPACT_ATOMS: atom_id res chain seq x y z
N MET A 1 53.64 10.05 60.75
CA MET A 1 53.61 10.74 59.45
C MET A 1 53.10 9.76 58.40
N LEU A 2 52.47 10.31 57.37
CA LEU A 2 51.49 9.74 56.44
C LEU A 2 51.84 8.43 55.68
N PRO A 3 50.82 7.77 55.07
CA PRO A 3 50.80 6.37 54.61
C PRO A 3 50.93 6.21 53.08
N ALA A 4 51.05 4.97 52.59
CA ALA A 4 50.49 4.53 51.29
C ALA A 4 50.64 3.01 51.05
N ALA A 5 49.74 2.49 50.21
CA ALA A 5 49.81 1.25 49.41
C ALA A 5 49.23 -0.06 49.99
N THR A 6 47.90 -0.15 49.88
CA THR A 6 47.13 -1.17 49.13
C THR A 6 47.83 -2.46 48.69
N ALA A 7 47.21 -3.61 49.03
CA ALA A 7 46.93 -4.71 48.09
C ALA A 7 45.87 -5.64 48.71
N SER A 8 44.70 -5.68 48.07
CA SER A 8 43.61 -6.61 48.38
C SER A 8 43.91 -7.98 47.75
N LEU A 9 43.64 -9.03 48.50
CA LEU A 9 43.93 -10.43 48.18
C LEU A 9 42.62 -11.23 48.25
N LEU A 10 42.51 -12.20 47.33
CA LEU A 10 41.64 -13.39 47.30
C LEU A 10 40.27 -13.25 46.59
N GLY A 11 40.17 -13.89 45.41
CA GLY A 11 38.91 -14.28 44.75
C GLY A 11 38.39 -15.63 45.28
N PRO A 12 37.83 -16.51 44.44
CA PRO A 12 36.74 -16.35 43.47
C PRO A 12 35.50 -17.16 43.95
N LEU A 13 34.30 -16.89 43.40
CA LEU A 13 33.21 -17.87 43.43
C LEU A 13 32.37 -17.75 42.16
N LEU A 14 32.45 -18.81 41.36
CA LEU A 14 31.60 -19.09 40.22
C LEU A 14 30.13 -19.11 40.65
N THR A 15 29.23 -18.58 39.82
CA THR A 15 28.01 -19.33 39.44
C THR A 15 27.34 -18.69 38.21
N ALA A 16 27.08 -19.58 37.24
CA ALA A 16 25.95 -19.56 36.30
C ALA A 16 25.82 -18.39 35.31
N TRP A 17 26.59 -18.49 34.22
CA TRP A 17 26.09 -18.05 32.92
C TRP A 17 24.93 -18.99 32.54
N VAL A 18 23.70 -18.51 32.67
CA VAL A 18 22.55 -19.15 32.04
C VAL A 18 22.70 -18.94 30.53
N LEU A 19 23.26 -19.96 29.87
CA LEU A 19 23.13 -20.15 28.45
C LEU A 19 21.64 -20.41 28.18
N LEU A 20 20.91 -19.38 27.77
CA LEU A 20 19.65 -19.58 27.08
C LEU A 20 19.96 -20.33 25.77
N PRO A 21 19.34 -21.50 25.55
CA PRO A 21 19.55 -22.27 24.35
C PRO A 21 18.99 -21.53 23.14
N PHE A 22 19.70 -21.70 22.04
CA PHE A 22 19.31 -21.39 20.68
C PHE A 22 17.79 -21.45 20.44
N ALA A 23 17.23 -20.33 19.99
CA ALA A 23 16.22 -20.35 18.96
C ALA A 23 16.89 -19.87 17.67
N GLN A 24 17.71 -20.73 17.07
CA GLN A 24 18.00 -20.61 15.65
C GLN A 24 16.67 -20.83 14.94
N GLY A 25 16.02 -19.75 14.53
CA GLY A 25 15.06 -19.83 13.43
C GLY A 25 15.79 -20.47 12.26
N GLN A 26 15.27 -21.57 11.75
CA GLN A 26 15.80 -22.23 10.56
C GLN A 26 15.81 -21.23 9.41
N THR A 27 16.98 -20.65 9.15
CA THR A 27 17.22 -19.97 7.89
C THR A 27 17.15 -21.06 6.81
N PRO A 28 16.41 -20.86 5.71
CA PRO A 28 16.52 -21.76 4.57
C PRO A 28 17.99 -21.84 4.20
N ASN A 29 18.50 -23.06 3.99
CA ASN A 29 19.92 -23.29 3.78
C ASN A 29 20.31 -22.81 2.36
N TYR A 30 20.43 -21.50 2.20
CA TYR A 30 20.79 -20.88 0.93
C TYR A 30 22.28 -21.08 0.69
N THR A 31 22.62 -21.90 -0.30
CA THR A 31 23.99 -22.10 -0.77
C THR A 31 24.56 -20.90 -1.54
N ARG A 32 23.74 -19.86 -1.78
CA ARG A 32 24.12 -18.63 -2.48
C ARG A 32 23.63 -17.39 -1.71
N PRO A 33 24.25 -16.22 -1.90
CA PRO A 33 23.82 -14.98 -1.27
C PRO A 33 22.37 -14.62 -1.60
N VAL A 34 21.65 -14.07 -0.62
CA VAL A 34 20.29 -13.53 -0.79
C VAL A 34 20.30 -12.04 -0.46
N PHE A 35 19.89 -11.20 -1.41
CA PHE A 35 19.81 -9.75 -1.27
C PHE A 35 18.35 -9.34 -1.02
N LEU A 36 18.05 -8.99 0.23
CA LEU A 36 16.72 -8.53 0.63
C LEU A 36 16.61 -7.02 0.47
N CYS A 37 15.61 -6.58 -0.30
CA CYS A 37 15.27 -5.18 -0.55
C CYS A 37 16.45 -4.26 -0.94
N GLY A 38 17.02 -4.52 -2.12
CA GLY A 38 17.92 -3.62 -2.83
C GLY A 38 19.41 -3.81 -2.54
N GLY A 39 20.21 -2.96 -3.17
CA GLY A 39 21.68 -2.93 -3.06
C GLY A 39 22.41 -3.22 -4.38
N SER A 40 23.73 -3.09 -4.34
CA SER A 40 24.59 -3.50 -5.46
C SER A 40 24.89 -4.99 -5.34
N VAL A 41 24.50 -5.74 -6.36
CA VAL A 41 24.55 -7.20 -6.38
C VAL A 41 25.73 -7.64 -7.24
N THR A 42 26.74 -8.19 -6.59
CA THR A 42 27.97 -8.68 -7.21
C THR A 42 28.12 -10.19 -7.05
N GLY A 43 29.01 -10.79 -7.85
CA GLY A 43 29.24 -12.23 -7.88
C GLY A 43 28.51 -12.96 -9.00
N GLU A 44 28.87 -14.22 -9.23
CA GLU A 44 28.45 -14.99 -10.40
C GLU A 44 27.00 -15.47 -10.34
N SER A 45 26.45 -15.67 -9.14
CA SER A 45 25.06 -16.07 -8.95
C SER A 45 24.57 -15.81 -7.52
N GLY A 46 23.26 -15.68 -7.37
CA GLY A 46 22.60 -15.44 -6.09
C GLY A 46 21.09 -15.26 -6.23
N TYR A 47 20.45 -14.75 -5.19
CA TYR A 47 19.02 -14.51 -5.13
C TYR A 47 18.70 -13.07 -4.74
N LEU A 48 17.65 -12.52 -5.34
CA LEU A 48 16.98 -11.29 -4.94
C LEU A 48 15.63 -11.69 -4.35
N ALA A 49 15.19 -11.04 -3.28
CA ALA A 49 13.84 -11.27 -2.76
C ALA A 49 13.26 -10.01 -2.12
N SER A 50 11.93 -9.90 -2.18
CA SER A 50 11.20 -8.87 -1.46
C SER A 50 11.46 -8.97 0.04
N GLU A 51 11.44 -7.83 0.73
CA GLU A 51 11.51 -7.79 2.19
C GLU A 51 10.40 -8.67 2.79
N GLY A 52 10.73 -9.53 3.76
CA GLY A 52 9.77 -10.41 4.42
C GLY A 52 9.57 -11.79 3.78
N PHE A 53 10.02 -12.00 2.54
CA PHE A 53 9.90 -13.28 1.83
C PHE A 53 10.44 -14.45 2.69
N PRO A 54 9.72 -15.60 2.79
CA PRO A 54 8.52 -15.99 2.06
C PRO A 54 7.20 -15.48 2.66
N ASN A 55 7.24 -14.64 3.69
CA ASN A 55 6.05 -13.96 4.21
C ASN A 55 5.74 -12.71 3.38
N HIS A 56 4.57 -12.12 3.65
CA HIS A 56 4.11 -10.96 2.92
C HIS A 56 5.08 -9.78 3.00
N TYR A 57 5.28 -9.10 1.87
CA TYR A 57 6.08 -7.89 1.84
C TYR A 57 5.37 -6.72 2.53
N PRO A 58 6.11 -5.78 3.13
CA PRO A 58 5.51 -4.59 3.71
C PRO A 58 5.00 -3.61 2.64
N PRO A 59 3.93 -2.85 2.92
CA PRO A 59 3.44 -1.82 2.02
C PRO A 59 4.37 -0.60 2.00
N ASN A 60 4.27 0.22 0.95
CA ASN A 60 4.98 1.47 0.75
C ASN A 60 6.51 1.29 0.77
N LYS A 61 6.99 0.31 0.03
CA LYS A 61 8.42 0.04 -0.15
C LYS A 61 8.86 0.34 -1.56
N GLU A 62 10.10 0.76 -1.67
CA GLU A 62 10.85 0.84 -2.91
C GLU A 62 12.20 0.16 -2.67
N CYS A 63 12.44 -0.92 -3.41
CA CYS A 63 13.67 -1.69 -3.33
C CYS A 63 14.30 -1.69 -4.73
N ILE A 64 15.57 -1.28 -4.83
CA ILE A 64 16.30 -1.20 -6.09
C ILE A 64 17.55 -2.06 -5.99
N TRP A 65 17.65 -3.05 -6.87
CA TRP A 65 18.84 -3.85 -7.05
C TRP A 65 19.53 -3.45 -8.35
N THR A 66 20.80 -3.11 -8.27
CA THR A 66 21.66 -2.98 -9.45
C THR A 66 22.48 -4.25 -9.55
N VAL A 67 22.28 -5.00 -10.63
CA VAL A 67 22.79 -6.35 -10.76
C VAL A 67 23.69 -6.42 -11.99
N THR A 68 24.97 -6.75 -11.81
CA THR A 68 25.92 -6.93 -12.92
C THR A 68 25.73 -8.32 -13.54
N VAL A 69 24.57 -8.55 -14.15
CA VAL A 69 24.07 -9.88 -14.51
C VAL A 69 23.56 -9.91 -15.93
N ILE A 70 23.63 -11.11 -16.52
CA ILE A 70 23.17 -11.36 -17.88
C ILE A 70 21.89 -12.18 -17.94
N SER A 71 21.50 -12.88 -16.86
CA SER A 71 20.22 -13.61 -16.80
C SER A 71 19.59 -13.58 -15.41
N LEU A 72 18.32 -13.18 -15.35
CA LEU A 72 17.44 -13.13 -14.19
C LEU A 72 16.28 -14.13 -14.40
N THR A 73 15.94 -14.92 -13.38
CA THR A 73 14.83 -15.87 -13.43
C THR A 73 14.02 -15.80 -12.15
N PHE A 74 12.72 -15.55 -12.27
CA PHE A 74 11.81 -15.51 -11.13
C PHE A 74 11.41 -16.92 -10.70
N GLY A 75 11.50 -17.17 -9.39
CA GLY A 75 11.03 -18.41 -8.76
C GLY A 75 9.59 -18.23 -8.28
N LYS A 76 9.42 -18.03 -6.97
CA LYS A 76 8.11 -17.65 -6.41
C LYS A 76 7.83 -16.18 -6.76
N PHE A 77 6.61 -15.90 -7.20
CA PHE A 77 6.15 -14.58 -7.58
C PHE A 77 4.67 -14.43 -7.25
N ASP A 78 4.35 -13.54 -6.32
CA ASP A 78 2.99 -13.24 -5.90
C ASP A 78 2.91 -11.81 -5.36
N LEU A 79 2.34 -10.92 -6.17
CA LEU A 79 2.16 -9.48 -5.89
C LEU A 79 0.69 -9.09 -6.10
N GLU A 80 0.29 -7.91 -5.60
CA GLU A 80 -1.06 -7.40 -5.87
C GLU A 80 -1.38 -7.39 -7.38
N PRO A 81 -2.46 -8.06 -7.82
CA PRO A 81 -2.79 -8.15 -9.24
C PRO A 81 -3.47 -6.87 -9.75
N ASP A 82 -3.00 -6.36 -10.89
CA ASP A 82 -3.63 -5.28 -11.66
C ASP A 82 -3.32 -5.45 -13.16
N SER A 83 -4.28 -5.11 -14.03
CA SER A 83 -4.09 -5.27 -15.49
C SER A 83 -2.94 -4.46 -16.07
N TYR A 84 -2.50 -3.40 -15.39
CA TYR A 84 -1.39 -2.54 -15.80
C TYR A 84 -0.29 -2.44 -14.72
N CYS A 85 -0.34 -3.30 -13.70
CA CYS A 85 0.57 -3.30 -12.56
C CYS A 85 0.78 -1.90 -11.95
N ARG A 86 -0.31 -1.15 -11.75
CA ARG A 86 -0.28 0.23 -11.24
C ARG A 86 -0.05 0.31 -9.72
N TYR A 87 -0.34 -0.78 -9.01
CA TYR A 87 -0.15 -0.90 -7.57
C TYR A 87 1.24 -1.49 -7.31
N ASP A 88 1.31 -2.74 -6.89
CA ASP A 88 2.57 -3.42 -6.63
C ASP A 88 3.16 -3.95 -7.91
N SER A 89 4.46 -3.75 -8.10
CA SER A 89 5.12 -4.23 -9.30
C SER A 89 6.61 -4.46 -9.13
N VAL A 90 7.13 -5.40 -9.91
CA VAL A 90 8.56 -5.53 -10.21
C VAL A 90 8.79 -5.04 -11.64
N SER A 91 9.60 -3.99 -11.78
CA SER A 91 10.07 -3.51 -13.08
C SER A 91 11.52 -3.92 -13.29
N VAL A 92 11.86 -4.35 -14.50
CA VAL A 92 13.22 -4.73 -14.89
C VAL A 92 13.66 -3.83 -16.04
N PHE A 93 14.86 -3.25 -15.93
CA PHE A 93 15.41 -2.29 -16.89
C PHE A 93 16.79 -2.74 -17.36
N ASN A 94 17.10 -2.46 -18.63
CA ASN A 94 18.46 -2.58 -19.16
C ASN A 94 19.34 -1.42 -18.66
N GLY A 95 20.49 -1.76 -18.07
CA GLY A 95 21.42 -0.80 -17.48
C GLY A 95 21.12 -0.47 -16.01
N ALA A 96 21.82 0.53 -15.47
CA ALA A 96 21.79 0.88 -14.06
C ALA A 96 20.75 1.94 -13.66
N VAL A 97 19.83 2.31 -14.56
CA VAL A 97 18.83 3.38 -14.32
C VAL A 97 17.42 2.91 -14.64
N SER A 98 16.45 3.37 -13.85
CA SER A 98 15.01 3.14 -14.07
C SER A 98 14.47 4.04 -15.18
N ASP A 99 14.96 3.84 -16.40
CA ASP A 99 14.53 4.56 -17.61
C ASP A 99 13.47 3.75 -18.35
N ASP A 100 12.28 4.31 -18.47
CA ASP A 100 11.12 3.71 -19.14
C ASP A 100 11.42 3.28 -20.59
N ALA A 101 12.33 3.98 -21.29
CA ALA A 101 12.76 3.61 -22.64
C ALA A 101 13.58 2.32 -22.69
N LYS A 102 14.17 1.91 -21.56
CA LYS A 102 14.98 0.69 -21.40
C LYS A 102 14.29 -0.39 -20.56
N ARG A 103 13.00 -0.23 -20.27
CA ARG A 103 12.25 -1.20 -19.47
C ARG A 103 11.98 -2.47 -20.27
N LEU A 104 12.51 -3.58 -19.78
CA LEU A 104 12.28 -4.93 -20.30
C LEU A 104 10.90 -5.46 -19.93
N GLY A 105 10.36 -5.03 -18.78
CA GLY A 105 9.00 -5.36 -18.39
C GLY A 105 8.61 -4.80 -17.03
N LYS A 106 7.29 -4.88 -16.77
CA LYS A 106 6.65 -4.52 -15.50
C LYS A 106 5.66 -5.63 -15.16
N PHE A 107 5.81 -6.22 -13.98
CA PHE A 107 5.15 -7.48 -13.63
C PHE A 107 4.47 -7.39 -12.27
N CYS A 108 3.33 -8.07 -12.12
CA CYS A 108 2.51 -8.16 -10.92
C CYS A 108 1.58 -9.38 -11.01
N GLY A 109 0.82 -9.66 -9.94
CA GLY A 109 0.01 -10.89 -9.83
C GLY A 109 0.82 -12.10 -9.39
N ASP A 110 0.30 -13.29 -9.68
CA ASP A 110 0.79 -14.59 -9.20
C ASP A 110 1.54 -15.40 -10.26
N THR A 111 1.69 -14.84 -11.46
CA THR A 111 2.36 -15.49 -12.59
C THR A 111 3.79 -14.96 -12.72
N ALA A 112 4.76 -15.82 -12.45
CA ALA A 112 6.18 -15.48 -12.60
C ALA A 112 6.51 -15.13 -14.07
N PRO A 113 7.24 -14.02 -14.31
CA PRO A 113 7.75 -13.71 -15.65
C PRO A 113 8.71 -14.81 -16.15
N GLY A 114 8.80 -14.94 -17.48
CA GLY A 114 9.84 -15.76 -18.10
C GLY A 114 11.25 -15.23 -17.80
N PRO A 115 12.31 -16.00 -18.12
CA PRO A 115 13.69 -15.56 -17.94
C PRO A 115 13.96 -14.24 -18.68
N ILE A 116 14.63 -13.31 -18.01
CA ILE A 116 14.99 -12.00 -18.56
C ILE A 116 16.50 -11.92 -18.68
N SER A 117 16.97 -11.55 -19.86
CA SER A 117 18.41 -11.37 -20.12
C SER A 117 18.74 -9.91 -20.37
N SER A 118 19.91 -9.48 -19.93
CA SER A 118 20.39 -8.12 -20.20
C SER A 118 20.89 -7.99 -21.64
N GLU A 119 20.73 -6.81 -22.22
CA GLU A 119 21.43 -6.44 -23.46
C GLU A 119 22.88 -6.00 -23.18
N GLY A 120 23.12 -5.47 -21.97
CA GLY A 120 24.43 -5.00 -21.51
C GLY A 120 25.01 -5.87 -20.40
N ASN A 121 25.87 -5.27 -19.57
CA ASN A 121 26.47 -5.92 -18.40
C ASN A 121 25.67 -5.69 -17.10
N GLU A 122 24.58 -4.94 -17.14
CA GLU A 122 23.83 -4.52 -15.96
C GLU A 122 22.33 -4.56 -16.21
N LEU A 123 21.60 -4.94 -15.16
CA LEU A 123 20.15 -4.78 -15.01
C LEU A 123 19.86 -3.98 -13.76
N LEU A 124 18.80 -3.19 -13.81
CA LEU A 124 18.17 -2.62 -12.64
C LEU A 124 16.83 -3.32 -12.41
N VAL A 125 16.66 -3.89 -11.23
CA VAL A 125 15.39 -4.46 -10.77
C VAL A 125 14.81 -3.51 -9.73
N GLN A 126 13.59 -3.06 -9.94
CA GLN A 126 12.88 -2.16 -9.03
C GLN A 126 11.60 -2.82 -8.58
N PHE A 127 11.47 -3.04 -7.27
CA PHE A 127 10.22 -3.42 -6.65
C PHE A 127 9.59 -2.21 -5.98
N VAL A 128 8.32 -1.95 -6.26
CA VAL A 128 7.52 -0.91 -5.60
C VAL A 128 6.25 -1.55 -5.04
N SER A 129 5.93 -1.26 -3.79
CA SER A 129 4.64 -1.59 -3.17
C SER A 129 3.86 -0.34 -2.77
N ASP A 130 2.54 -0.38 -2.90
CA ASP A 130 1.63 0.70 -2.59
C ASP A 130 1.22 0.72 -1.11
N LEU A 131 0.23 1.51 -0.71
CA LEU A 131 -0.14 1.68 0.70
C LEU A 131 -0.87 0.44 1.30
N SER A 132 -1.19 -0.56 0.49
CA SER A 132 -2.22 -1.56 0.74
C SER A 132 -1.86 -2.94 0.22
N VAL A 133 -2.85 -3.84 0.27
CA VAL A 133 -2.89 -5.19 -0.34
C VAL A 133 -1.53 -5.78 -0.65
N THR A 134 -1.06 -6.64 0.23
CA THR A 134 0.27 -7.27 0.12
C THR A 134 0.09 -8.77 -0.05
N ALA A 135 1.00 -9.43 -0.75
CA ALA A 135 1.02 -10.86 -1.00
C ALA A 135 2.38 -11.47 -0.61
N ASP A 136 2.63 -12.76 -0.89
CA ASP A 136 3.84 -13.49 -0.46
C ASP A 136 5.17 -12.88 -0.99
N GLY A 137 5.09 -12.03 -2.01
CA GLY A 137 6.23 -11.37 -2.61
C GLY A 137 6.91 -12.22 -3.67
N PHE A 138 8.21 -11.98 -3.86
CA PHE A 138 8.96 -12.68 -4.91
C PHE A 138 10.35 -13.08 -4.46
N SER A 139 10.89 -14.10 -5.15
CA SER A 139 12.31 -14.39 -5.20
C SER A 139 12.74 -14.58 -6.65
N ALA A 140 13.93 -14.11 -6.99
CA ALA A 140 14.52 -14.26 -8.31
C ALA A 140 15.98 -14.69 -8.18
N SER A 141 16.38 -15.71 -8.93
CA SER A 141 17.78 -16.10 -9.04
C SER A 141 18.45 -15.34 -10.17
N TYR A 142 19.70 -14.93 -9.99
CA TYR A 142 20.51 -14.30 -11.02
C TYR A 142 21.76 -15.12 -11.34
N ARG A 143 22.27 -14.97 -12.56
CA ARG A 143 23.57 -15.51 -12.97
C ARG A 143 24.29 -14.62 -14.00
N THR A 144 25.60 -14.54 -13.90
CA THR A 144 26.44 -13.96 -14.96
C THR A 144 26.61 -14.98 -16.08
N LEU A 145 26.37 -14.59 -17.32
CA LEU A 145 26.75 -15.39 -18.49
C LEU A 145 28.12 -14.94 -18.99
N PRO A 146 28.98 -15.82 -19.51
CA PRO A 146 30.13 -15.39 -20.28
C PRO A 146 29.66 -14.57 -21.49
N ARG A 147 30.26 -13.41 -21.75
CA ARG A 147 30.03 -12.65 -22.99
C ARG A 147 30.47 -13.54 -24.16
N GLY A 148 29.51 -14.09 -24.90
CA GLY A 148 29.77 -15.01 -26.03
C GLY A 148 28.92 -16.28 -26.04
N ALA A 149 28.12 -16.55 -25.00
CA ALA A 149 27.13 -17.63 -25.03
C ALA A 149 25.84 -17.16 -25.76
N THR A 150 25.95 -16.79 -27.03
CA THR A 150 24.80 -16.86 -27.93
C THR A 150 24.50 -18.34 -28.11
N GLU A 151 23.34 -18.78 -27.64
CA GLU A 151 22.77 -20.06 -28.08
C GLU A 151 22.71 -20.03 -29.61
N GLU A 152 23.57 -20.79 -30.27
CA GLU A 152 23.45 -21.13 -31.68
C GLU A 152 22.15 -21.92 -31.86
N GLY A 153 21.05 -21.21 -32.11
CA GLY A 153 19.94 -21.77 -32.86
C GLY A 153 20.44 -22.12 -34.27
N PRO A 154 20.09 -23.29 -34.83
CA PRO A 154 20.64 -23.73 -36.10
C PRO A 154 20.28 -22.75 -37.22
N ALA A 155 21.32 -22.30 -37.92
CA ALA A 155 21.26 -21.41 -39.05
C ALA A 155 20.35 -21.94 -40.18
N ARG A 156 19.48 -21.07 -40.69
CA ARG A 156 18.98 -21.14 -42.07
C ARG A 156 19.15 -19.77 -42.73
N SER A 157 19.97 -19.77 -43.77
CA SER A 157 20.37 -18.65 -44.63
C SER A 157 19.36 -18.43 -45.79
N PRO A 158 19.51 -17.40 -46.65
CA PRO A 158 18.43 -16.43 -46.96
C PRO A 158 18.08 -16.25 -48.46
N GLY A 159 17.03 -15.45 -48.73
CA GLY A 159 16.67 -14.82 -50.03
C GLY A 159 15.15 -14.71 -50.21
N GLU A 160 14.49 -13.65 -50.72
CA GLU A 160 14.87 -12.31 -51.21
C GLU A 160 13.57 -11.45 -51.39
N ASP A 161 13.74 -10.14 -51.60
CA ASP A 161 12.80 -8.99 -51.57
C ASP A 161 11.55 -8.97 -52.48
N SER A 162 10.48 -8.22 -52.08
CA SER A 162 10.11 -6.92 -52.72
C SER A 162 8.71 -6.34 -52.35
N ARG A 163 8.73 -5.01 -52.20
CA ARG A 163 7.66 -4.00 -52.00
C ARG A 163 6.42 -4.10 -52.91
N SER A 164 5.27 -3.60 -52.41
CA SER A 164 4.59 -2.39 -52.95
C SER A 164 3.24 -2.04 -52.26
N SER A 165 2.99 -0.72 -52.14
CA SER A 165 1.72 -0.01 -51.87
C SER A 165 1.69 1.21 -52.82
N PRO A 166 0.65 2.07 -52.94
CA PRO A 166 -0.84 1.96 -52.89
C PRO A 166 -1.47 2.61 -54.17
N PRO A 167 -2.77 3.07 -54.28
CA PRO A 167 -3.28 4.33 -53.65
C PRO A 167 -4.81 4.42 -53.33
N LEU A 168 -5.19 5.60 -52.80
CA LEU A 168 -6.47 6.17 -52.29
C LEU A 168 -7.70 6.24 -53.22
N LEU A 169 -8.91 6.36 -52.63
CA LEU A 169 -9.96 7.37 -52.94
C LEU A 169 -11.18 7.32 -51.97
N SER A 170 -11.68 8.49 -51.55
CA SER A 170 -12.95 8.79 -50.84
C SER A 170 -13.87 9.62 -51.80
N PRO A 171 -15.02 10.27 -51.44
CA PRO A 171 -15.96 10.22 -50.28
C PRO A 171 -17.50 10.37 -50.58
N GLY A 172 -18.36 10.27 -49.54
CA GLY A 172 -19.66 10.99 -49.37
C GLY A 172 -20.97 10.18 -49.48
N PRO A 173 -22.13 10.57 -48.86
CA PRO A 173 -22.48 11.85 -48.21
C PRO A 173 -23.15 11.80 -46.79
N LYS A 174 -23.25 12.99 -46.15
CA LYS A 174 -24.10 13.42 -44.99
C LYS A 174 -25.18 14.42 -45.51
N PRO A 175 -26.07 15.04 -44.71
CA PRO A 175 -26.91 14.62 -43.56
C PRO A 175 -28.41 15.04 -43.72
N GLY A 176 -29.31 14.52 -42.87
CA GLY A 176 -30.70 14.98 -42.74
C GLY A 176 -30.97 15.64 -41.38
N ALA A 177 -31.65 16.78 -41.41
CA ALA A 177 -31.88 17.72 -40.31
C ALA A 177 -33.22 17.52 -39.56
N GLY A 178 -33.32 18.15 -38.38
CA GLY A 178 -34.57 18.43 -37.64
C GLY A 178 -34.70 17.61 -36.34
N THR A 179 -35.06 18.14 -35.17
CA THR A 179 -35.60 19.45 -34.80
C THR A 179 -35.31 19.74 -33.33
N LYS A 180 -35.11 21.03 -33.08
CA LYS A 180 -34.87 21.75 -31.83
C LYS A 180 -36.20 21.92 -31.07
N VAL A 181 -36.27 21.54 -29.79
CA VAL A 181 -37.27 22.08 -28.85
C VAL A 181 -36.57 22.46 -27.54
N LYS A 182 -36.76 23.72 -27.15
CA LYS A 182 -36.24 24.45 -25.98
C LYS A 182 -37.29 24.37 -24.84
N PRO A 183 -36.90 24.47 -23.56
CA PRO A 183 -37.72 24.09 -22.39
C PRO A 183 -38.48 25.29 -21.78
N GLU A 184 -39.43 25.02 -20.87
CA GLU A 184 -39.88 25.92 -19.78
C GLU A 184 -40.84 25.23 -18.77
N PRO A 185 -41.15 25.80 -17.57
CA PRO A 185 -40.80 25.19 -16.27
C PRO A 185 -41.93 25.18 -15.20
N LEU A 186 -41.53 24.94 -13.93
CA LEU A 186 -42.15 25.25 -12.61
C LEU A 186 -43.06 24.20 -11.96
N PRO A 187 -43.20 24.18 -10.59
CA PRO A 187 -42.74 25.18 -9.62
C PRO A 187 -41.90 24.68 -8.42
N GLU A 188 -41.19 25.64 -7.82
CA GLU A 188 -40.64 25.60 -6.46
C GLU A 188 -41.76 25.42 -5.42
N GLU A 189 -41.54 24.54 -4.43
CA GLU A 189 -42.25 24.63 -3.15
C GLU A 189 -41.25 24.83 -2.02
N LYS A 190 -41.49 25.91 -1.28
CA LYS A 190 -40.67 26.46 -0.21
C LYS A 190 -41.22 25.98 1.13
N LEU A 191 -40.30 25.84 2.09
CA LEU A 191 -40.48 25.98 3.54
C LEU A 191 -40.66 24.68 4.36
N LYS A 192 -39.68 24.34 5.21
CA LYS A 192 -39.67 24.70 6.64
C LYS A 192 -38.42 24.17 7.36
N ALA A 193 -37.92 24.99 8.28
CA ALA A 193 -36.78 24.74 9.14
C ALA A 193 -37.19 24.18 10.53
N LEU A 194 -36.15 23.75 11.27
CA LEU A 194 -36.01 23.43 12.71
C LEU A 194 -36.13 21.92 13.12
N PRO A 195 -35.47 21.47 14.21
CA PRO A 195 -34.54 22.19 15.10
C PRO A 195 -33.18 21.53 15.37
N LYS A 196 -32.27 22.42 15.81
CA LYS A 196 -30.96 22.19 16.41
C LYS A 196 -31.11 21.35 17.69
N ALA A 197 -30.59 20.12 17.68
CA ALA A 197 -30.38 19.37 18.93
C ALA A 197 -29.05 19.84 19.56
N GLU A 198 -29.20 20.57 20.65
CA GLU A 198 -28.14 21.00 21.54
C GLU A 198 -27.79 19.82 22.47
N ALA A 199 -26.52 19.39 22.48
CA ALA A 199 -26.07 18.32 23.36
C ALA A 199 -25.88 18.87 24.80
N ALA A 200 -26.63 18.31 25.74
CA ALA A 200 -26.41 18.47 27.18
C ALA A 200 -25.37 17.43 27.69
N PRO A 201 -24.66 17.70 28.80
CA PRO A 201 -23.40 17.06 29.13
C PRO A 201 -23.57 15.73 29.87
N VAL A 202 -22.78 14.72 29.52
CA VAL A 202 -22.66 13.48 30.30
C VAL A 202 -21.40 13.55 31.16
N GLY A 203 -21.57 13.28 32.46
CA GLY A 203 -20.54 13.23 33.49
C GLY A 203 -19.51 12.10 33.34
N PRO A 204 -18.53 12.03 34.24
CA PRO A 204 -17.20 11.50 33.97
C PRO A 204 -17.15 9.97 34.10
N GLY A 205 -16.74 9.28 33.03
CA GLY A 205 -16.62 7.84 33.07
C GLY A 205 -16.19 7.18 31.77
N ALA A 206 -15.27 7.78 31.02
CA ALA A 206 -14.57 7.06 29.95
C ALA A 206 -13.08 7.30 30.12
N ALA A 207 -12.33 6.22 30.40
CA ALA A 207 -10.89 6.24 30.44
C ALA A 207 -10.36 6.90 29.15
N SER A 208 -9.78 8.09 29.30
CA SER A 208 -9.17 8.81 28.19
C SER A 208 -7.93 8.03 27.76
N VAL A 209 -7.99 7.35 26.62
CA VAL A 209 -6.80 6.78 25.99
C VAL A 209 -5.77 7.90 25.84
N PRO A 210 -4.58 7.81 26.47
CA PRO A 210 -3.60 8.88 26.41
C PRO A 210 -3.17 9.11 24.96
N CYS A 211 -3.17 10.37 24.53
CA CYS A 211 -2.74 10.69 23.16
C CYS A 211 -1.26 10.33 22.96
N PRO A 212 -0.91 9.58 21.90
CA PRO A 212 0.46 9.21 21.63
C PRO A 212 1.30 10.46 21.33
N LYS A 213 2.54 10.49 21.83
CA LYS A 213 3.48 11.59 21.59
C LYS A 213 3.96 11.67 20.13
N GLN A 214 3.90 10.56 19.39
CA GLN A 214 4.30 10.47 17.99
C GLN A 214 3.19 9.82 17.16
N CYS A 215 2.79 10.47 16.07
CA CYS A 215 1.84 9.90 15.12
C CYS A 215 2.54 8.81 14.31
N ARG A 216 2.37 7.54 14.71
CA ARG A 216 2.87 6.40 13.94
C ARG A 216 1.69 5.60 13.41
N ARG A 217 1.60 5.53 12.08
CA ARG A 217 0.65 4.65 11.41
C ARG A 217 0.99 3.19 11.71
N LYS A 218 -0.02 2.39 12.05
CA LYS A 218 0.09 0.94 12.19
C LYS A 218 -0.85 0.25 11.20
N GLY A 219 -0.44 -0.94 10.75
CA GLY A 219 -1.20 -1.74 9.78
C GLY A 219 -1.14 -1.25 8.33
N THR A 220 -1.69 -2.07 7.43
CA THR A 220 -1.87 -1.80 5.99
C THR A 220 -3.20 -1.06 5.75
N LEU A 221 -3.38 -0.41 4.59
CA LEU A 221 -4.69 0.14 4.19
C LEU A 221 -5.80 -0.93 4.30
N GLN A 222 -5.54 -2.16 3.86
CA GLN A 222 -6.51 -3.25 3.89
C GLN A 222 -6.88 -3.63 5.33
N SER A 223 -5.91 -3.78 6.23
CA SER A 223 -6.19 -4.10 7.64
C SER A 223 -7.04 -3.00 8.31
N ASN A 224 -6.71 -1.73 8.06
CA ASN A 224 -7.46 -0.60 8.59
C ASN A 224 -8.85 -0.48 7.96
N PHE A 225 -8.96 -0.74 6.65
CA PHE A 225 -10.23 -0.78 5.93
C PHE A 225 -11.15 -1.84 6.54
N CYS A 226 -10.60 -3.03 6.79
CA CYS A 226 -11.35 -4.14 7.37
C CYS A 226 -11.80 -3.89 8.80
N ASN A 227 -10.93 -3.29 9.61
CA ASN A 227 -11.23 -3.00 11.01
C ASN A 227 -12.19 -1.82 11.20
N SER A 228 -12.42 -0.99 10.17
CA SER A 228 -13.27 0.19 10.27
C SER A 228 -14.70 -0.07 9.82
N ASN A 229 -15.66 0.49 10.57
CA ASN A 229 -17.08 0.40 10.25
C ASN A 229 -17.52 1.42 9.20
N LEU A 230 -16.91 2.61 9.19
CA LEU A 230 -17.15 3.66 8.21
C LEU A 230 -15.86 3.95 7.42
N VAL A 231 -15.94 3.93 6.09
CA VAL A 231 -14.80 4.26 5.21
C VAL A 231 -15.28 5.20 4.12
N VAL A 232 -14.75 6.42 4.11
CA VAL A 232 -15.19 7.50 3.21
C VAL A 232 -14.01 8.33 2.71
N THR A 233 -14.13 8.91 1.53
CA THR A 233 -13.25 9.99 1.05
C THR A 233 -13.97 11.31 1.21
N ALA A 234 -13.32 12.32 1.78
CA ALA A 234 -13.97 13.58 2.12
C ALA A 234 -12.99 14.77 2.14
N THR A 235 -13.51 15.97 1.89
CA THR A 235 -12.76 17.23 2.00
C THR A 235 -13.04 17.89 3.35
N VAL A 236 -11.99 18.28 4.07
CA VAL A 236 -12.11 18.97 5.35
C VAL A 236 -12.63 20.40 5.14
N LYS A 237 -13.83 20.69 5.65
CA LYS A 237 -14.47 22.01 5.56
C LYS A 237 -14.14 22.89 6.75
N SER A 238 -14.13 22.34 7.96
CA SER A 238 -13.77 23.07 9.18
C SER A 238 -13.18 22.16 10.25
N MET A 239 -12.39 22.76 11.13
CA MET A 239 -11.80 22.10 12.30
C MET A 239 -11.99 23.02 13.49
N VAL A 240 -12.62 22.53 14.56
CA VAL A 240 -12.92 23.29 15.78
C VAL A 240 -12.48 22.50 17.00
N ARG A 241 -12.15 23.19 18.09
CA ARG A 241 -11.71 22.54 19.34
C ARG A 241 -12.83 21.67 19.88
N GLY A 242 -12.54 20.40 20.16
CA GLY A 242 -13.47 19.46 20.78
C GLY A 242 -13.26 19.36 22.30
N PRO A 243 -14.01 18.46 22.97
CA PRO A 243 -13.81 18.16 24.38
C PRO A 243 -12.38 17.66 24.66
N GLY A 244 -11.78 18.13 25.76
CA GLY A 244 -10.42 17.77 26.19
C GLY A 244 -9.32 18.27 25.24
N GLU A 245 -8.43 17.37 24.84
CA GLU A 245 -7.38 17.59 23.83
C GLU A 245 -7.84 17.21 22.40
N GLY A 246 -9.14 16.97 22.23
CA GLY A 246 -9.73 16.53 20.97
C GLY A 246 -10.04 17.66 19.99
N LEU A 247 -10.30 17.28 18.75
CA LEU A 247 -10.64 18.14 17.63
C LEU A 247 -11.93 17.63 16.97
N MET A 248 -12.88 18.53 16.71
CA MET A 248 -14.06 18.23 15.90
C MET A 248 -13.78 18.66 14.46
N VAL A 249 -13.92 17.73 13.51
CA VAL A 249 -13.63 17.93 12.09
C VAL A 249 -14.91 17.77 11.30
N THR A 250 -15.31 18.82 10.57
CA THR A 250 -16.45 18.75 9.65
C THR A 250 -15.92 18.54 8.24
N VAL A 251 -16.46 17.55 7.54
CA VAL A 251 -16.03 17.16 6.20
C VAL A 251 -17.22 17.09 5.25
N SER A 252 -16.95 17.22 3.96
CA SER A 252 -17.89 17.06 2.86
C SER A 252 -17.54 15.80 2.10
N LEU A 253 -18.47 14.86 1.98
CA LEU A 253 -18.24 13.58 1.35
C LEU A 253 -17.96 13.72 -0.16
N ILE A 254 -16.94 12.99 -0.61
CA ILE A 254 -16.59 12.78 -2.01
C ILE A 254 -17.08 11.38 -2.42
N GLY A 255 -16.81 10.36 -1.60
CA GLY A 255 -17.16 8.97 -1.85
C GLY A 255 -17.33 8.15 -0.57
N VAL A 256 -18.05 7.04 -0.67
CA VAL A 256 -18.40 6.15 0.45
C VAL A 256 -18.14 4.70 0.06
N TYR A 257 -17.42 3.97 0.92
CA TYR A 257 -16.99 2.58 0.69
C TYR A 257 -17.53 1.61 1.74
N LYS A 258 -17.72 2.10 2.97
CA LYS A 258 -18.49 1.46 4.04
C LYS A 258 -19.31 2.53 4.73
N THR A 259 -20.59 2.29 5.00
CA THR A 259 -21.50 3.24 5.63
C THR A 259 -21.56 3.09 7.15
N GLY A 260 -21.16 1.93 7.70
CA GLY A 260 -21.16 1.67 9.15
C GLY A 260 -22.54 1.80 9.80
N GLY A 261 -23.62 1.59 9.03
CA GLY A 261 -24.99 1.76 9.51
C GLY A 261 -25.51 3.20 9.46
N LEU A 262 -24.78 4.16 8.88
CA LEU A 262 -25.31 5.49 8.61
C LEU A 262 -26.25 5.49 7.40
N ASP A 263 -27.42 6.08 7.57
CA ASP A 263 -28.36 6.40 6.49
C ASP A 263 -27.87 7.64 5.73
N LEU A 264 -27.12 7.42 4.66
CA LEU A 264 -26.62 8.48 3.78
C LEU A 264 -27.52 8.62 2.53
N PRO A 265 -27.74 9.86 2.03
CA PRO A 265 -28.52 10.07 0.82
C PRO A 265 -27.83 9.47 -0.41
N SER A 266 -28.61 9.19 -1.46
CA SER A 266 -28.09 8.75 -2.76
C SER A 266 -28.35 9.84 -3.82
N PRO A 267 -27.30 10.51 -4.35
CA PRO A 267 -25.87 10.27 -4.14
C PRO A 267 -25.36 10.80 -2.79
N PRO A 268 -24.32 10.19 -2.20
CA PRO A 268 -23.79 10.61 -0.90
C PRO A 268 -22.90 11.86 -0.99
N THR A 269 -22.58 12.32 -2.19
CA THR A 269 -21.69 13.46 -2.44
C THR A 269 -22.23 14.73 -1.78
N ASP A 270 -21.32 15.58 -1.28
CA ASP A 270 -21.61 16.83 -0.58
C ASP A 270 -22.39 16.70 0.75
N THR A 271 -22.64 15.47 1.19
CA THR A 271 -23.15 15.23 2.54
C THR A 271 -22.11 15.64 3.58
N SER A 272 -22.52 16.44 4.56
CA SER A 272 -21.63 16.91 5.62
C SER A 272 -21.63 15.97 6.81
N LEU A 273 -20.46 15.45 7.18
CA LEU A 273 -20.27 14.61 8.36
C LEU A 273 -19.35 15.29 9.37
N LYS A 274 -19.56 15.00 10.66
CA LYS A 274 -18.74 15.50 11.77
C LYS A 274 -18.03 14.33 12.45
N PHE A 275 -16.70 14.43 12.49
CA PHE A 275 -15.83 13.45 13.14
C PHE A 275 -15.21 14.04 14.41
N TYR A 276 -15.20 13.27 15.48
CA TYR A 276 -14.41 13.54 16.67
C TYR A 276 -13.05 12.86 16.57
N VAL A 277 -11.99 13.65 16.70
CA VAL A 277 -10.61 13.20 16.77
C VAL A 277 -10.17 13.37 18.23
N PRO A 278 -9.95 12.28 18.99
CA PRO A 278 -9.57 12.40 20.40
C PRO A 278 -8.24 13.12 20.63
N CYS A 279 -7.36 13.14 19.61
CA CYS A 279 -6.02 13.70 19.69
C CYS A 279 -5.77 14.74 18.60
N LYS A 280 -5.77 16.04 18.95
CA LYS A 280 -5.56 17.12 17.96
C LYS A 280 -4.26 17.03 17.15
N HIS A 281 -3.23 16.37 17.69
CA HIS A 281 -1.94 16.22 17.02
C HIS A 281 -1.92 15.07 16.01
N CYS A 282 -2.77 14.05 16.18
CA CYS A 282 -2.79 12.85 15.35
C CYS A 282 -4.24 12.42 15.06
N PRO A 283 -4.66 12.31 13.79
CA PRO A 283 -3.86 12.47 12.56
C PRO A 283 -3.74 13.92 12.06
N HIS A 284 -2.67 14.22 11.32
CA HIS A 284 -2.42 15.54 10.74
C HIS A 284 -3.38 15.84 9.57
N MET A 285 -4.32 16.75 9.79
CA MET A 285 -5.29 17.20 8.78
C MET A 285 -5.19 18.70 8.52
N LYS A 286 -5.48 19.11 7.29
CA LYS A 286 -5.52 20.51 6.87
C LYS A 286 -6.90 20.84 6.32
N LYS A 287 -7.42 22.02 6.68
CA LYS A 287 -8.65 22.56 6.10
C LYS A 287 -8.46 22.74 4.59
N GLY A 288 -9.45 22.35 3.80
CA GLY A 288 -9.46 22.42 2.35
C GLY A 288 -8.77 21.25 1.64
N ALA A 289 -8.11 20.35 2.37
CA ALA A 289 -7.52 19.14 1.78
C ALA A 289 -8.50 17.95 1.86
N SER A 290 -8.35 17.04 0.91
CA SER A 290 -9.14 15.81 0.82
C SER A 290 -8.37 14.64 1.44
N TYR A 291 -9.08 13.79 2.18
CA TYR A 291 -8.53 12.65 2.89
C TYR A 291 -9.41 11.42 2.73
N LEU A 292 -8.76 10.25 2.78
CA LEU A 292 -9.42 8.99 3.10
C LEU A 292 -9.54 8.87 4.62
N LEU A 293 -10.78 8.72 5.10
CA LEU A 293 -11.12 8.63 6.51
C LEU A 293 -11.67 7.22 6.81
N MET A 294 -11.00 6.53 7.72
CA MET A 294 -11.43 5.23 8.23
C MET A 294 -11.79 5.38 9.70
N SER A 295 -13.07 5.21 10.01
CA SER A 295 -13.67 5.62 11.28
C SER A 295 -14.51 4.50 11.88
N GLN A 296 -14.70 4.59 13.20
CA GLN A 296 -15.69 3.81 13.90
C GLN A 296 -16.94 4.66 14.14
N VAL A 297 -18.10 4.04 13.93
CA VAL A 297 -19.38 4.60 14.33
C VAL A 297 -19.64 4.16 15.76
N GLU A 298 -19.71 5.09 16.71
CA GLU A 298 -20.07 4.80 18.10
C GLU A 298 -21.44 5.42 18.40
N GLU A 299 -22.42 4.59 18.78
CA GLU A 299 -23.85 4.96 18.89
C GLU A 299 -24.11 6.19 19.78
N ASN A 300 -23.26 6.46 20.78
CA ASN A 300 -23.43 7.57 21.73
C ASN A 300 -22.44 8.74 21.56
N ARG A 301 -21.42 8.60 20.71
CA ARG A 301 -20.35 9.62 20.55
C ARG A 301 -20.17 10.09 19.11
N GLY A 302 -20.94 9.55 18.17
CA GLY A 302 -20.86 9.87 16.76
C GLY A 302 -19.66 9.20 16.09
N LEU A 303 -19.14 9.84 15.04
CA LEU A 303 -18.04 9.30 14.25
C LEU A 303 -16.71 9.60 14.90
N ILE A 304 -15.96 8.56 15.27
CA ILE A 304 -14.66 8.73 15.92
C ILE A 304 -13.55 8.34 14.95
N LEU A 305 -12.55 9.22 14.84
CA LEU A 305 -11.28 8.96 14.18
C LEU A 305 -10.22 8.70 15.25
N PRO A 306 -9.99 7.43 15.66
CA PRO A 306 -9.02 7.13 16.68
C PRO A 306 -7.60 7.46 16.18
N PRO A 307 -6.65 7.75 17.09
CA PRO A 307 -5.31 8.22 16.73
C PRO A 307 -4.48 7.18 15.98
N GLU A 308 -4.85 5.90 16.09
CA GLU A 308 -4.21 4.79 15.37
C GLU A 308 -4.79 4.58 13.97
N ASN A 309 -5.96 5.18 13.67
CA ASN A 309 -6.65 4.97 12.41
C ASN A 309 -6.09 5.82 11.27
N PHE A 310 -6.29 5.23 10.10
CA PHE A 310 -5.89 5.69 8.79
C PHE A 310 -6.54 7.03 8.42
N VAL A 311 -5.75 8.10 8.39
CA VAL A 311 -6.08 9.34 7.67
C VAL A 311 -4.94 9.63 6.71
N VAL A 312 -5.22 9.48 5.42
CA VAL A 312 -4.23 9.63 4.35
C VAL A 312 -4.74 10.66 3.35
N PRO A 313 -3.86 11.53 2.81
CA PRO A 313 -4.24 12.42 1.73
C PRO A 313 -4.90 11.63 0.59
N TYR A 314 -6.10 12.06 0.21
CA TYR A 314 -6.86 11.42 -0.84
C TYR A 314 -6.14 11.60 -2.17
N ARG A 315 -5.96 10.50 -2.91
CA ARG A 315 -5.46 10.50 -4.28
C ARG A 315 -6.46 9.78 -5.19
N PRO A 316 -6.72 10.27 -6.42
CA PRO A 316 -7.70 9.66 -7.33
C PRO A 316 -7.46 8.17 -7.64
N ASN A 317 -6.20 7.71 -7.61
CA ASN A 317 -5.86 6.31 -7.83
C ASN A 317 -6.30 5.37 -6.69
N GLN A 318 -6.62 5.91 -5.51
CA GLN A 318 -7.08 5.15 -4.35
C GLN A 318 -8.54 4.68 -4.50
N ASP A 319 -9.38 5.39 -5.27
CA ASP A 319 -10.80 5.05 -5.40
C ASP A 319 -11.01 3.64 -5.96
N GLN A 320 -10.18 3.24 -6.93
CA GLN A 320 -10.24 1.90 -7.50
C GLN A 320 -9.86 0.82 -6.47
N ILE A 321 -8.84 1.08 -5.65
CA ILE A 321 -8.40 0.18 -4.57
C ILE A 321 -9.52 0.04 -3.54
N LEU A 322 -10.06 1.16 -3.06
CA LEU A 322 -11.10 1.18 -2.02
C LEU A 322 -12.40 0.54 -2.50
N THR A 323 -12.75 0.73 -3.77
CA THR A 323 -13.90 0.05 -4.41
C THR A 323 -13.66 -1.45 -4.52
N ASN A 324 -12.45 -1.88 -4.84
CA ASN A 324 -12.12 -3.31 -4.87
C ASN A 324 -12.12 -3.92 -3.47
N LEU A 325 -11.60 -3.19 -2.47
CA LEU A 325 -11.63 -3.59 -1.07
C LEU A 325 -13.05 -3.67 -0.50
N SER A 326 -13.97 -2.80 -0.92
CA SER A 326 -15.38 -2.87 -0.47
C SER A 326 -16.13 -4.06 -1.07
N LYS A 327 -15.76 -4.49 -2.29
CA LYS A 327 -16.34 -5.66 -2.96
C LYS A 327 -15.78 -6.98 -2.45
N ARG A 328 -14.54 -6.99 -1.96
CA ARG A 328 -13.89 -8.19 -1.41
C ARG A 328 -14.32 -8.40 0.04
N ARG A 329 -14.55 -9.66 0.44
CA ARG A 329 -14.70 -9.98 1.87
C ARG A 329 -13.35 -9.76 2.55
N CYS A 330 -13.36 -9.04 3.66
CA CYS A 330 -12.22 -9.04 4.56
C CYS A 330 -11.97 -10.47 5.03
N ALA A 331 -10.73 -10.95 4.92
CA ALA A 331 -10.35 -12.22 5.50
C ALA A 331 -10.66 -12.15 7.00
N SER A 332 -11.60 -12.97 7.46
CA SER A 332 -11.88 -13.13 8.88
C SER A 332 -10.57 -13.54 9.55
N GLN A 333 -10.14 -12.80 10.58
CA GLN A 333 -9.10 -13.30 11.48
C GLN A 333 -9.49 -14.73 11.91
N PRO A 334 -8.53 -15.66 12.03
CA PRO A 334 -8.83 -16.95 12.62
C PRO A 334 -9.41 -16.69 14.01
N VAL A 335 -10.66 -17.11 14.20
CA VAL A 335 -11.26 -17.24 15.52
C VAL A 335 -10.28 -18.11 16.30
N GLN A 336 -9.63 -17.54 17.32
CA GLN A 336 -8.89 -18.35 18.27
C GLN A 336 -9.90 -19.35 18.81
N ALA A 337 -9.74 -20.62 18.42
CA ALA A 337 -10.51 -21.71 18.98
C ALA A 337 -10.23 -21.66 20.47
N ALA A 338 -11.24 -21.24 21.23
CA ALA A 338 -11.24 -21.36 22.67
C ALA A 338 -10.95 -22.84 22.97
N GLY A 339 -9.80 -23.08 23.58
CA GLY A 339 -9.38 -24.41 23.98
C GLY A 339 -10.46 -25.02 24.86
N SER A 340 -11.06 -26.11 24.36
CA SER A 340 -11.82 -27.02 25.19
C SER A 340 -10.83 -27.63 26.18
N GLN A 341 -10.84 -27.14 27.42
CA GLN A 341 -10.23 -27.87 28.53
C GLN A 341 -11.07 -29.13 28.77
N VAL A 342 -10.41 -30.28 28.67
CA VAL A 342 -10.85 -31.57 29.21
C VAL A 342 -10.20 -31.74 30.58
#